data_AF-A0A810L170-F1
#
_entry.id   AF-A0A810L170-F1
#
_cell.length_a   1.000
_cell.length_b   1.000
_cell.length_c   1.000
_cell.angle_alpha   90.00
_cell.angle_beta   90.00
_cell.angle_gamma   90.00
#
_symmetry.space_group_name_H-M   'P 1'
#
loop_
_entity.id
_entity.type
_entity.pdbx_description
1 polymer ?
#
loop_
_entity_poly.entity_id
_entity_poly.type
_entity_poly.pdbx_seq_one_letter_code
_entity_poly.pdbx_strand_id
1 'polypeptide(L)' 'MSAVCGVLPRAGETVLIGPSAGPHFSTNYWFRVTGVRSSSENGWVYLDGFDPLTGDDTERSLFVRIEGLVIRR' A
#
# COMPACT_ATOMS: atom_id res chain seq x y z
N MET A 1 17.56 2.68 7.61
CA MET A 1 16.16 2.54 7.15
C MET A 1 15.93 1.06 6.89
N SER A 2 15.06 0.41 7.66
CA SER A 2 14.78 -1.03 7.50
C SER A 2 13.49 -1.19 6.70
N ALA A 3 13.56 -1.92 5.60
CA ALA A 3 12.40 -2.29 4.79
C ALA A 3 11.84 -3.62 5.29
N VAL A 4 10.52 -3.70 5.48
CA VAL A 4 9.85 -4.94 5.88
C VAL A 4 8.85 -5.32 4.78
N CYS A 5 8.95 -6.55 4.29
CA CYS A 5 8.12 -7.09 3.21
C CYS A 5 7.05 -8.02 3.79
N GLY A 6 5.86 -8.06 3.19
CA GLY A 6 4.81 -9.02 3.56
C GLY A 6 4.17 -8.78 4.92
N VAL A 7 4.22 -7.55 5.43
CA VAL A 7 3.59 -7.16 6.70
C VAL A 7 2.48 -6.17 6.43
N LEU A 8 1.41 -6.26 7.23
CA LEU A 8 0.31 -5.32 7.16
C LEU A 8 0.79 -3.91 7.58
N PRO A 9 0.69 -2.90 6.70
CA PRO A 9 1.06 -1.55 7.05
C PRO A 9 0.11 -0.93 8.08
N ARG A 10 0.55 0.14 8.71
CA ARG A 10 -0.24 0.96 9.64
C ARG A 10 -0.56 2.32 9.04
N ALA A 11 -1.60 2.97 9.55
CA ALA A 11 -1.85 4.37 9.28
C ALA A 11 -0.60 5.21 9.62
N GLY A 12 -0.21 6.09 8.71
CA GLY A 12 1.01 6.87 8.82
C GLY A 12 2.29 6.12 8.45
N GLU A 13 2.21 4.95 7.81
CA GLU A 13 3.35 4.36 7.10
C GLU A 13 3.28 4.70 5.60
N THR A 14 4.45 4.74 4.96
CA THR A 14 4.55 4.87 3.50
C THR A 14 5.00 3.53 2.94
N VAL A 15 4.23 3.00 2.00
CA VAL A 15 4.49 1.69 1.37
C VAL A 15 4.87 1.87 -0.08
N LEU A 16 5.79 1.03 -0.56
CA LEU A 16 6.01 0.82 -1.97
C LEU A 16 5.02 -0.23 -2.46
N ILE A 17 4.21 0.14 -3.45
CA ILE A 17 3.27 -0.74 -4.13
C ILE A 17 3.86 -1.02 -5.50
N GLY A 18 3.95 -2.30 -5.89
CA GLY A 18 4.49 -2.73 -7.16
C GLY A 18 3.70 -3.90 -7.76
N PRO A 19 4.18 -4.49 -8.87
CA PRO A 19 3.47 -5.57 -9.57
C PRO A 19 3.14 -6.81 -8.73
N SER A 20 3.91 -7.09 -7.69
CA SER A 20 3.64 -8.17 -6.74
C SER A 20 2.43 -7.91 -5.84
N ALA A 21 2.02 -6.64 -5.69
CA ALA A 21 0.89 -6.23 -4.87
C ALA A 21 -0.47 -6.37 -5.60
N GLY A 22 -0.48 -6.66 -6.91
CA GLY A 22 -1.70 -6.90 -7.67
C GLY A 22 -1.57 -6.62 -9.17
N PRO A 23 -2.51 -7.13 -9.99
CA PRO A 23 -2.42 -7.09 -11.45
C PRO A 23 -2.55 -5.68 -12.05
N HIS A 24 -3.09 -4.72 -11.29
CA HIS A 24 -3.29 -3.34 -11.75
C HIS A 24 -2.06 -2.44 -11.57
N PHE A 25 -1.00 -2.95 -10.94
CA PHE A 25 0.21 -2.18 -10.65
C PHE A 25 1.31 -2.55 -11.65
N SER A 26 1.41 -1.83 -12.75
CA SER A 26 2.44 -2.06 -13.78
C SER A 26 3.81 -1.46 -13.42
N THR A 27 3.85 -0.52 -12.49
CA THR A 27 5.07 0.17 -12.04
C THR A 27 5.04 0.36 -10.53
N ASN A 28 6.23 0.54 -9.95
CA ASN A 28 6.36 0.81 -8.52
C ASN A 28 5.98 2.27 -8.22
N TYR A 29 5.18 2.50 -7.18
CA TYR A 29 4.89 3.84 -6.68
C TYR A 29 4.73 3.84 -5.15
N TRP A 30 4.91 5.02 -4.56
CA TRP A 30 4.78 5.21 -3.12
C TRP A 30 3.35 5.56 -2.77
N PHE A 31 2.88 5.05 -1.65
CA PHE A 31 1.54 5.33 -1.15
C PHE A 31 1.57 5.58 0.35
N ARG A 32 0.97 6.69 0.78
CA ARG A 32 0.88 7.08 2.19
C ARG A 32 -0.41 6.54 2.77
N VAL A 33 -0.30 5.59 3.69
CA VAL A 33 -1.47 4.90 4.26
C VAL A 33 -2.15 5.78 5.30
N THR A 34 -3.46 5.98 5.18
CA THR A 34 -4.34 6.61 6.19
C THR A 34 -5.18 5.56 6.92
N GLY A 35 -5.52 4.45 6.25
CA GLY A 35 -6.35 3.38 6.80
C GLY A 35 -6.06 2.03 6.16
N VAL A 36 -6.36 0.96 6.90
CA VAL A 36 -6.25 -0.42 6.41
C VAL A 36 -7.52 -1.18 6.77
N ARG A 37 -8.17 -1.77 5.78
CA ARG A 37 -9.39 -2.57 5.96
C ARG A 37 -9.16 -4.00 5.48
N SER A 38 -9.68 -4.96 6.23
CA SER A 38 -9.65 -6.37 5.86
C SER A 38 -10.48 -6.62 4.61
N SER A 39 -10.04 -7.54 3.75
CA SER A 39 -10.89 -8.12 2.71
C SER A 39 -11.29 -9.54 3.09
N SER A 40 -12.26 -10.12 2.37
CA SER A 40 -12.59 -11.55 2.48
C SER A 40 -11.58 -12.46 1.77
N GLU A 41 -10.66 -11.89 0.98
CA GLU A 41 -9.65 -12.63 0.24
C GLU A 41 -8.35 -12.75 1.05
N ASN A 42 -7.92 -13.99 1.30
CA ASN A 42 -6.74 -14.26 2.11
C ASN A 42 -5.49 -13.58 1.53
N GLY A 43 -4.80 -12.80 2.37
CA GLY A 43 -3.58 -12.08 1.99
C GLY A 43 -3.82 -10.77 1.23
N TRP A 44 -5.09 -10.37 1.02
CA TRP A 44 -5.47 -9.11 0.38
C TRP A 44 -6.15 -8.15 1.35
N VAL A 45 -5.89 -6.85 1.17
CA VAL A 45 -6.43 -5.77 2.01
C VAL A 45 -6.76 -4.55 1.17
N TYR A 46 -7.59 -3.68 1.72
CA TYR A 46 -7.76 -2.33 1.21
C TYR A 46 -6.85 -1.37 1.97
N LEU A 47 -6.04 -0.61 1.25
CA LEU A 47 -5.28 0.51 1.77
C LEU A 47 -5.99 1.80 1.36
N ASP A 48 -6.40 2.57 2.35
CA ASP A 48 -6.88 3.94 2.15
C ASP A 48 -5.68 4.89 2.33
N GLY A 49 -5.60 5.94 1.53
CA GLY A 49 -4.46 6.84 1.54
C GLY A 49 -4.31 7.71 0.30
N PHE A 50 -3.13 8.28 0.10
CA PHE A 50 -2.86 9.20 -1.02
C PHE A 50 -1.45 9.01 -1.58
N ASP A 51 -1.24 9.52 -2.80
CA ASP A 51 0.08 9.55 -3.42
C ASP A 51 0.89 10.72 -2.82
N PRO A 52 2.00 10.46 -2.11
CA PRO A 52 2.77 11.51 -1.47
C PRO A 52 3.58 12.36 -2.46
N LEU A 53 3.71 11.95 -3.73
CA LEU A 53 4.55 12.62 -4.72
C LEU A 53 3.76 13.60 -5.60
N THR A 54 2.45 13.40 -5.76
CA THR A 54 1.62 14.29 -6.58
C THR A 54 1.26 15.58 -5.84
N GLY A 55 1.35 15.60 -4.51
CA GLY A 55 0.79 16.68 -3.67
C GLY A 55 -0.74 16.76 -3.76
N ASP A 56 -1.38 15.71 -4.29
CA ASP A 56 -2.82 15.57 -4.40
C ASP A 56 -3.33 14.87 -3.14
N ASP A 57 -4.05 15.60 -2.30
CA ASP A 57 -4.67 15.08 -1.08
C ASP A 57 -5.95 14.27 -1.37
N THR A 58 -6.24 13.95 -2.63
CA THR A 58 -7.33 13.07 -3.00
C THR A 58 -7.08 11.67 -2.45
N GLU A 59 -7.85 11.30 -1.41
CA GLU A 59 -7.84 9.96 -0.84
C GLU A 59 -8.32 8.91 -1.85
N ARG A 60 -7.62 7.78 -1.86
CA ARG A 60 -7.89 6.63 -2.73
C ARG A 60 -7.86 5.36 -1.91
N SER A 61 -8.69 4.40 -2.30
CA SER A 61 -8.67 3.04 -1.78
C SER A 61 -8.03 2.11 -2.79
N LEU A 62 -7.01 1.36 -2.38
CA LEU A 62 -6.29 0.41 -3.21
C LEU A 62 -6.49 -1.00 -2.67
N PHE A 63 -6.92 -1.91 -3.53
CA PHE A 63 -6.99 -3.34 -3.21
C PHE A 63 -5.66 -4.00 -3.56
N VAL A 64 -4.95 -4.49 -2.55
CA VAL A 64 -3.55 -4.94 -2.66
C VAL A 64 -3.27 -6.23 -1.92
N ARG A 65 -2.30 -7.01 -2.41
CA ARG A 65 -1.75 -8.19 -1.73
C ARG A 65 -0.65 -7.77 -0.77
N ILE A 66 -0.76 -8.18 0.50
CA ILE A 66 0.17 -7.81 1.59
C ILE A 66 1.61 -8.23 1.25
N GLU A 67 1.78 -9.42 0.68
CA GLU A 67 3.09 -9.98 0.29
C GLU A 67 3.87 -9.08 -0.68
N GLY A 68 3.17 -8.28 -1.48
CA GLY A 68 3.79 -7.37 -2.44
C GLY A 68 4.18 -6.01 -1.88
N LEU A 69 3.90 -5.74 -0.60
CA LEU A 69 4.13 -4.44 0.02
C LEU A 69 5.51 -4.36 0.67
N VAL A 70 6.20 -3.25 0.44
CA VAL A 70 7.44 -2.90 1.15
C VAL A 70 7.22 -1.65 2.00
N ILE A 71 7.29 -1.80 3.32
CA ILE A 71 7.07 -0.70 4.25
C ILE A 71 8.37 0.09 4.44
N ARG A 72 8.32 1.41 4.28
CA ARG A 72 9.40 2.33 4.63
C ARG A 72 9.13 2.95 6.00
N ARG A 73 9.98 2.63 6.99
CA ARG A 73 10.03 3.23 8.33
C ARG A 73 11.24 4.15 8.48
#